data_AF-A0A8S2Z0Z7-F1
#
_entry.id   AF-A0A8S2Z0Z7-F1
#
_cell.length_a   1.000
_cell.length_b   1.000
_cell.length_c   1.000
_cell.angle_alpha   90.00
_cell.angle_beta   90.00
_cell.angle_gamma   90.00
#
_symmetry.space_group_name_H-M   'P 1'
#
loop_
_entity.id
_entity.type
_entity.pdbx_description
1 polymer ?
#
loop_
_entity_poly.entity_id
_entity_poly.type
_entity_poly.pdbx_seq_one_letter_code
_entity_poly.pdbx_strand_id
1 'polypeptide(L)'
;GVNLFSTQLKSGVKLDDEIKPIEVYGLPLTIILYFLRLLALLPLPVIICHTIGILAFNVFKEKPELRYSQLVSPGICIRVVTRGDFPELVRQNVIRNVATCDRVGLVKFILEVVTDKPVPLDIDPRVHQTVVPEKYTTSTGAMYKSRALQYALETTSLNESDWIVHLDEETLLTDNCLYGILNFVNDGQSQIGQGLITYGNENVVNLVTTLADSIRVGTDLGLLRFCLKTLHAPLFL
;
A
#
# COMPACT_ATOMS: atom_id res chain seq x y z
N GLY A 1 -64.08 23.64 9.46
CA GLY A 1 -62.84 22.94 9.84
C GLY A 1 -61.78 23.33 8.84
N VAL A 2 -60.61 23.70 9.33
CA VAL A 2 -59.55 24.48 8.68
C VAL A 2 -59.10 23.91 7.31
N ASN A 3 -59.19 24.76 6.28
CA ASN A 3 -58.60 24.55 4.96
C ASN A 3 -57.11 24.91 5.05
N LEU A 4 -56.22 23.92 4.98
CA LEU A 4 -54.77 24.05 5.19
C LEU A 4 -53.97 24.14 3.86
N PHE A 5 -54.60 24.67 2.80
CA PHE A 5 -53.96 24.89 1.51
C PHE A 5 -54.21 26.30 0.99
N SER A 6 -53.51 27.28 1.56
CA SER A 6 -53.22 28.54 0.86
C SER A 6 -52.00 29.22 1.50
N THR A 7 -50.83 28.71 1.20
CA THR A 7 -49.62 29.54 1.30
C THR A 7 -48.93 29.45 -0.04
N GLN A 8 -49.32 30.37 -0.92
CA GLN A 8 -48.49 30.73 -2.05
C GLN A 8 -47.16 31.23 -1.48
N LEU A 9 -46.16 30.36 -1.47
CA LEU A 9 -44.77 30.75 -1.41
C LEU A 9 -44.51 31.58 -2.67
N LYS A 10 -44.57 32.90 -2.52
CA LYS A 10 -43.93 33.85 -3.43
C LYS A 10 -42.41 33.64 -3.32
N SER A 11 -41.89 32.56 -3.87
CA SER A 11 -40.46 32.45 -4.18
C SER A 11 -40.24 33.11 -5.54
N GLY A 12 -40.39 34.44 -5.58
CA GLY A 12 -39.87 35.27 -6.65
C GLY A 12 -38.36 35.44 -6.53
N VAL A 13 -37.63 34.34 -6.32
CA VAL A 13 -36.17 34.34 -6.42
C VAL A 13 -35.89 34.18 -7.91
N LYS A 14 -35.66 35.31 -8.58
CA LYS A 14 -35.02 35.33 -9.89
C LYS A 14 -33.71 34.54 -9.75
N LEU A 15 -33.58 33.48 -10.53
CA LEU A 15 -32.40 32.60 -10.54
C LEU A 15 -31.20 33.21 -11.30
N ASP A 16 -31.22 34.51 -11.61
CA ASP A 16 -30.22 35.18 -12.45
C ASP A 16 -29.82 36.56 -11.90
N ASP A 17 -29.31 36.61 -10.66
CA ASP A 17 -28.31 37.62 -10.35
C ASP A 17 -26.94 36.95 -10.57
N GLU A 18 -26.42 37.09 -11.78
CA GLU A 18 -25.09 36.61 -12.15
C GLU A 18 -24.08 37.35 -11.26
N ILE A 19 -23.69 36.74 -10.15
CA ILE A 19 -22.74 37.34 -9.20
C ILE A 19 -21.43 37.54 -9.96
N LYS A 20 -21.13 38.78 -10.32
CA LYS A 20 -19.87 39.15 -10.97
C LYS A 20 -18.77 39.17 -9.91
N PRO A 21 -17.93 38.13 -9.80
CA PRO A 21 -17.09 37.95 -8.61
C PRO A 21 -16.03 39.05 -8.48
N ILE A 22 -15.56 39.57 -9.61
CA ILE A 22 -14.58 40.66 -9.66
C ILE A 22 -15.18 41.96 -9.09
N GLU A 23 -16.47 42.23 -9.35
CA GLU A 23 -17.15 43.44 -8.88
C GLU A 23 -17.47 43.35 -7.36
N VAL A 24 -17.73 42.14 -6.85
CA VAL A 24 -18.12 41.93 -5.44
C VAL A 24 -16.91 41.71 -4.52
N TYR A 25 -15.92 40.93 -4.96
CA TYR A 25 -14.81 40.46 -4.13
C TYR A 25 -13.46 41.08 -4.53
N GLY A 26 -13.40 41.78 -5.67
CA GLY A 26 -12.15 42.26 -6.25
C GLY A 26 -11.36 41.16 -6.97
N LEU A 27 -10.45 41.57 -7.85
CA LEU A 27 -9.65 40.65 -8.68
C LEU A 27 -8.78 39.67 -7.86
N PRO A 28 -8.03 40.09 -6.81
CA PRO A 28 -7.13 39.17 -6.09
C PRO A 28 -7.89 38.04 -5.37
N LEU A 29 -8.96 38.38 -4.67
CA LEU A 29 -9.77 37.39 -3.94
C LEU A 29 -10.51 36.46 -4.90
N THR A 30 -10.99 36.99 -6.03
CA THR A 30 -11.59 36.18 -7.09
C THR A 30 -10.61 35.12 -7.60
N ILE A 31 -9.36 35.49 -7.91
CA ILE A 31 -8.33 34.54 -8.35
C ILE A 31 -8.09 33.45 -7.30
N ILE A 32 -7.95 33.82 -6.02
CA ILE A 32 -7.77 32.87 -4.92
C ILE A 32 -8.95 31.89 -4.84
N LEU A 33 -10.19 32.38 -4.91
CA LEU A 33 -11.38 31.54 -4.83
C LEU A 33 -11.50 30.57 -6.02
N TYR A 34 -11.20 31.02 -7.24
CA TYR A 34 -11.17 30.15 -8.41
C TYR A 34 -10.05 29.11 -8.33
N PHE A 35 -8.87 29.50 -7.82
CA PHE A 35 -7.78 28.57 -7.58
C PHE A 35 -8.16 27.49 -6.54
N LEU A 36 -8.74 27.88 -5.41
CA LEU A 36 -9.26 26.94 -4.40
C LEU A 36 -10.33 26.00 -4.98
N ARG A 37 -11.18 26.51 -5.88
CA ARG A 37 -12.18 25.69 -6.59
C ARG A 37 -11.53 24.68 -7.54
N LEU A 38 -10.45 25.05 -8.23
CA LEU A 38 -9.69 24.12 -9.06
C LEU A 38 -8.97 23.06 -8.23
N LEU A 39 -8.47 23.41 -7.05
CA LEU A 39 -7.87 22.43 -6.12
C LEU A 39 -8.88 21.36 -5.69
N ALA A 40 -10.17 21.69 -5.61
CA ALA A 40 -11.21 20.69 -5.33
C ALA A 40 -11.35 19.62 -6.42
N LEU A 41 -10.84 19.86 -7.64
CA LEU A 41 -10.82 18.89 -8.74
C LEU A 41 -9.55 18.03 -8.78
N LEU A 42 -8.54 18.34 -7.94
CA LEU A 42 -7.29 17.57 -7.88
C LEU A 42 -7.49 16.06 -7.63
N PRO A 43 -8.47 15.60 -6.82
CA PRO A 43 -8.72 14.17 -6.63
C PRO A 43 -9.39 13.47 -7.81
N LEU A 44 -9.89 14.21 -8.81
CA LEU A 44 -10.71 13.65 -9.88
C LEU A 44 -9.99 12.54 -10.68
N PRO A 45 -8.71 12.68 -11.08
CA PRO A 45 -8.00 11.59 -11.77
C PRO A 45 -7.89 10.33 -10.92
N VAL A 46 -7.64 10.49 -9.61
CA VAL A 46 -7.55 9.39 -8.65
C VAL A 46 -8.88 8.65 -8.54
N ILE A 47 -10.00 9.38 -8.42
CA ILE A 47 -11.34 8.81 -8.34
C ILE A 47 -11.70 8.07 -9.64
N ILE A 48 -11.35 8.63 -10.80
CA ILE A 48 -11.58 7.99 -12.11
C ILE A 48 -10.81 6.68 -12.20
N CYS A 49 -9.50 6.68 -11.92
CA CYS A 49 -8.68 5.46 -11.96
C CYS A 49 -9.15 4.41 -10.95
N HIS A 50 -9.54 4.83 -9.74
CA HIS A 50 -10.10 3.93 -8.73
C HIS A 50 -11.40 3.27 -9.24
N THR A 51 -12.33 4.07 -9.76
CA THR A 51 -13.62 3.60 -10.27
C THR A 51 -13.43 2.61 -11.42
N ILE A 52 -12.56 2.95 -12.39
CA ILE A 52 -12.23 2.06 -13.50
C ILE A 52 -11.61 0.77 -12.97
N GLY A 53 -10.70 0.85 -11.99
CA GLY A 53 -10.08 -0.34 -11.40
C GLY A 53 -11.08 -1.32 -10.78
N ILE A 54 -12.04 -0.82 -10.01
CA ILE A 54 -13.10 -1.65 -9.42
C ILE A 54 -13.99 -2.26 -10.51
N LEU A 55 -14.39 -1.48 -11.52
CA LEU A 55 -15.32 -1.94 -12.55
C LEU A 55 -14.67 -2.88 -13.57
N ALA A 56 -13.42 -2.64 -13.93
CA ALA A 56 -12.72 -3.38 -14.98
C ALA A 56 -12.12 -4.70 -14.50
N PHE A 57 -11.87 -4.86 -13.19
CA PHE A 57 -11.18 -6.02 -12.66
C PHE A 57 -11.99 -6.76 -11.60
N ASN A 58 -12.13 -8.08 -11.76
CA ASN A 58 -12.81 -8.90 -10.77
C ASN A 58 -12.14 -8.83 -9.39
N VAL A 59 -12.87 -8.34 -8.39
CA VAL A 59 -12.45 -8.22 -7.00
C VAL A 59 -12.40 -9.58 -6.31
N PHE A 60 -13.34 -10.47 -6.64
CA PHE A 60 -13.46 -11.80 -6.05
C PHE A 60 -12.65 -12.80 -6.88
N LYS A 61 -11.33 -12.82 -6.66
CA LYS A 61 -10.46 -13.81 -7.29
C LYS A 61 -10.49 -15.13 -6.54
N GLU A 62 -10.46 -16.20 -7.30
CA GLU A 62 -10.16 -17.53 -6.79
C GLU A 62 -8.71 -17.61 -6.31
N LYS A 63 -8.43 -18.66 -5.53
CA LYS A 63 -7.08 -18.95 -5.04
C LYS A 63 -6.13 -19.07 -6.24
N PRO A 64 -5.01 -18.32 -6.28
CA PRO A 64 -4.05 -18.43 -7.36
C PRO A 64 -3.41 -19.81 -7.37
N GLU A 65 -3.43 -20.47 -8.51
CA GLU A 65 -2.67 -21.69 -8.75
C GLU A 65 -1.23 -21.36 -9.13
N LEU A 66 -0.29 -22.20 -8.68
CA LEU A 66 1.12 -22.05 -9.03
C LEU A 66 1.34 -22.50 -10.48
N ARG A 67 1.81 -21.58 -11.33
CA ARG A 67 2.01 -21.84 -12.77
C ARG A 67 3.42 -22.30 -13.12
N TYR A 68 4.38 -22.05 -12.23
CA TYR A 68 5.80 -22.25 -12.47
C TYR A 68 6.43 -23.14 -11.41
N SER A 69 7.46 -23.88 -11.79
CA SER A 69 8.24 -24.67 -10.83
C SER A 69 9.09 -23.76 -9.94
N GLN A 70 9.06 -24.01 -8.63
CA GLN A 70 9.80 -23.24 -7.63
C GLN A 70 11.32 -23.42 -7.74
N LEU A 71 11.77 -24.56 -8.30
CA LEU A 71 13.20 -24.87 -8.45
C LEU A 71 13.90 -23.94 -9.45
N VAL A 72 13.17 -23.47 -10.48
CA VAL A 72 13.69 -22.57 -11.52
C VAL A 72 13.38 -21.11 -11.25
N SER A 73 12.56 -20.82 -10.24
CA SER A 73 12.22 -19.45 -9.85
C SER A 73 13.46 -18.69 -9.34
N PRO A 74 13.51 -17.36 -9.51
CA PRO A 74 14.55 -16.51 -8.91
C PRO A 74 14.48 -16.55 -7.38
N GLY A 75 15.56 -16.11 -6.71
CA GLY A 75 15.57 -15.97 -5.26
C GLY A 75 14.63 -14.85 -4.78
N ILE A 76 14.03 -15.03 -3.62
CA ILE A 76 13.16 -14.03 -2.99
C ILE A 76 13.76 -13.61 -1.64
N CYS A 77 14.07 -12.32 -1.50
CA CYS A 77 14.41 -11.70 -0.23
C CYS A 77 13.14 -11.09 0.38
N ILE A 78 12.64 -11.70 1.45
CA ILE A 78 11.52 -11.17 2.22
C ILE A 78 12.10 -10.21 3.26
N ARG A 79 11.92 -8.91 3.06
CA ARG A 79 12.53 -7.86 3.87
C ARG A 79 11.50 -7.22 4.79
N VAL A 80 11.66 -7.44 6.09
CA VAL A 80 10.86 -6.83 7.16
C VAL A 80 11.60 -5.63 7.73
N VAL A 81 10.96 -4.46 7.82
CA VAL A 81 11.55 -3.25 8.41
C VAL A 81 10.90 -2.92 9.73
N THR A 82 11.71 -2.71 10.77
CA THR A 82 11.24 -2.40 12.12
C THR A 82 12.16 -1.38 12.81
N ARG A 83 11.64 -0.65 13.81
CA ARG A 83 12.49 0.10 14.75
C ARG A 83 13.10 -0.80 15.84
N GLY A 84 12.58 -2.01 15.99
CA GLY A 84 12.96 -2.95 17.05
C GLY A 84 12.31 -2.64 18.41
N ASP A 85 11.24 -1.85 18.44
CA ASP A 85 10.54 -1.50 19.69
C ASP A 85 9.69 -2.66 20.24
N PHE A 86 9.26 -3.59 19.37
CA PHE A 86 8.44 -4.76 19.73
C PHE A 86 9.13 -6.07 19.29
N PRO A 87 10.25 -6.46 19.93
CA PRO A 87 11.08 -7.58 19.47
C PRO A 87 10.34 -8.92 19.43
N GLU A 88 9.45 -9.18 20.40
CA GLU A 88 8.67 -10.41 20.46
C GLU A 88 7.64 -10.50 19.32
N LEU A 89 7.00 -9.38 18.97
CA LEU A 89 6.06 -9.32 17.85
C LEU A 89 6.79 -9.66 16.53
N VAL A 90 7.93 -9.01 16.30
CA VAL A 90 8.77 -9.25 15.11
C VAL A 90 9.19 -10.71 15.07
N ARG A 91 9.73 -11.25 16.17
CA ARG A 91 10.15 -12.65 16.27
C ARG A 91 9.01 -13.61 15.93
N GLN A 92 7.82 -13.42 16.51
CA GLN A 92 6.66 -14.27 16.23
C GLN A 92 6.20 -14.19 14.78
N ASN A 93 6.15 -12.99 14.20
CA ASN A 93 5.73 -12.79 12.82
C ASN A 93 6.73 -13.40 11.84
N VAL A 94 8.03 -13.26 12.09
CA VAL A 94 9.08 -13.90 11.29
C VAL A 94 8.93 -15.42 11.31
N ILE A 95 8.75 -16.03 12.49
CA ILE A 95 8.52 -17.49 12.62
C ILE A 95 7.32 -17.93 11.78
N ARG A 96 6.20 -17.19 11.85
CA ARG A 96 4.99 -17.49 11.07
C ARG A 96 5.20 -17.34 9.57
N ASN A 97 5.96 -16.33 9.14
CA ASN A 97 6.28 -16.09 7.74
C ASN A 97 7.21 -17.17 7.18
N VAL A 98 8.23 -17.60 7.94
CA VAL A 98 9.08 -18.75 7.59
C VAL A 98 8.23 -20.02 7.43
N ALA A 99 7.38 -20.32 8.41
CA ALA A 99 6.49 -21.48 8.36
C ALA A 99 5.53 -21.43 7.15
N THR A 100 5.11 -20.24 6.74
CA THR A 100 4.27 -20.05 5.54
C THR A 100 5.06 -20.28 4.26
N CYS A 101 6.32 -19.83 4.20
CA CYS A 101 7.21 -20.13 3.08
C CYS A 101 7.47 -21.65 2.96
N ASP A 102 7.71 -22.33 4.08
CA ASP A 102 7.91 -23.77 4.13
C ASP A 102 6.66 -24.54 3.70
N ARG A 103 5.47 -24.12 4.16
CA ARG A 103 4.18 -24.72 3.76
C ARG A 103 3.92 -24.61 2.26
N VAL A 104 4.33 -23.50 1.64
CA VAL A 104 4.23 -23.29 0.19
C VAL A 104 5.33 -24.05 -0.58
N GLY A 105 6.39 -24.49 0.09
CA GLY A 105 7.55 -25.16 -0.52
C GLY A 105 8.58 -24.19 -1.10
N LEU A 106 8.55 -22.90 -0.73
CA LEU A 106 9.47 -21.91 -1.29
C LEU A 106 10.92 -22.28 -0.96
N VAL A 107 11.71 -22.63 -1.99
CA VAL A 107 13.07 -23.17 -1.80
C VAL A 107 14.14 -22.08 -1.70
N LYS A 108 14.09 -21.08 -2.60
CA LYS A 108 15.11 -20.03 -2.70
C LYS A 108 14.61 -18.74 -2.06
N PHE A 109 14.65 -18.67 -0.74
CA PHE A 109 14.34 -17.43 -0.05
C PHE A 109 15.28 -17.15 1.11
N ILE A 110 15.41 -15.87 1.40
CA ILE A 110 15.97 -15.37 2.66
C ILE A 110 14.92 -14.46 3.29
N LEU A 111 14.89 -14.42 4.62
CA LEU A 111 14.08 -13.46 5.35
C LEU A 111 15.01 -12.51 6.09
N GLU A 112 15.06 -11.26 5.65
CA GLU A 112 15.89 -10.23 6.23
C GLU A 112 15.06 -9.32 7.14
N VAL A 113 15.50 -9.14 8.39
CA VAL A 113 14.95 -8.15 9.32
C VAL A 113 15.91 -6.97 9.41
N VAL A 114 15.49 -5.84 8.87
CA VAL A 114 16.22 -4.57 8.94
C VAL A 114 15.71 -3.79 10.13
N THR A 115 16.57 -3.49 11.08
CA THR A 115 16.17 -2.93 12.37
C THR A 115 17.11 -1.84 12.87
N ASP A 116 16.56 -0.81 13.52
CA ASP A 116 17.36 0.19 14.23
C ASP A 116 17.97 -0.37 15.53
N LYS A 117 17.27 -1.31 16.19
CA LYS A 117 17.71 -1.95 17.46
C LYS A 117 17.87 -3.46 17.29
N PRO A 118 18.85 -4.11 17.93
CA PRO A 118 18.99 -5.55 17.86
C PRO A 118 17.72 -6.30 18.33
N VAL A 119 17.25 -7.28 17.55
CA VAL A 119 16.12 -8.15 17.87
C VAL A 119 16.64 -9.59 18.02
N PRO A 120 16.20 -10.37 19.03
CA PRO A 120 16.67 -11.75 19.22
C PRO A 120 16.09 -12.71 18.16
N LEU A 121 16.81 -12.90 17.05
CA LEU A 121 16.36 -13.64 15.85
C LEU A 121 17.12 -14.95 15.56
N ASP A 122 17.62 -15.64 16.60
CA ASP A 122 18.19 -16.98 16.43
C ASP A 122 17.06 -18.04 16.37
N ILE A 123 16.48 -18.19 15.17
CA ILE A 123 15.29 -19.03 14.93
C ILE A 123 15.41 -19.93 13.69
N ASP A 124 16.08 -19.49 12.64
CA ASP A 124 16.23 -20.22 11.38
C ASP A 124 17.47 -19.70 10.63
N PRO A 125 18.30 -20.57 10.01
CA PRO A 125 19.49 -20.15 9.27
C PRO A 125 19.22 -19.26 8.05
N ARG A 126 17.97 -19.23 7.54
CA ARG A 126 17.53 -18.39 6.42
C ARG A 126 17.10 -16.99 6.88
N VAL A 127 17.03 -16.76 8.19
CA VAL A 127 16.69 -15.46 8.78
C VAL A 127 17.98 -14.69 9.04
N HIS A 128 18.08 -13.51 8.43
CA HIS A 128 19.20 -12.60 8.62
C HIS A 128 18.72 -11.30 9.26
N GLN A 129 19.61 -10.69 10.02
CA GLN A 129 19.34 -9.41 10.67
C GLN A 129 20.35 -8.37 10.22
N THR A 130 19.84 -7.23 9.78
CA THR A 130 20.64 -6.06 9.41
C THR A 130 20.34 -4.93 10.40
N VAL A 131 21.28 -4.66 11.30
CA VAL A 131 21.15 -3.58 12.28
C VAL A 131 21.69 -2.29 11.67
N VAL A 132 20.85 -1.26 11.58
CA VAL A 132 21.23 0.02 10.97
C VAL A 132 22.06 0.83 11.96
N PRO A 133 23.34 1.14 11.68
CA PRO A 133 24.19 1.88 12.61
C PRO A 133 23.62 3.27 12.87
N GLU A 134 23.54 3.72 14.13
CA GLU A 134 22.97 5.03 14.48
C GLU A 134 23.57 6.20 13.67
N LYS A 135 24.88 6.13 13.40
CA LYS A 135 25.63 7.14 12.65
C LYS A 135 25.43 7.10 11.13
N TYR A 136 24.78 6.06 10.61
CA TYR A 136 24.51 5.96 9.18
C TYR A 136 23.54 7.05 8.74
N THR A 137 23.90 7.74 7.65
CA THR A 137 23.09 8.75 6.99
C THR A 137 23.04 8.46 5.50
N THR A 138 21.88 8.67 4.89
CA THR A 138 21.72 8.52 3.44
C THR A 138 22.22 9.78 2.74
N SER A 139 22.66 9.65 1.48
CA SER A 139 23.11 10.79 0.66
C SER A 139 22.02 11.84 0.43
N THR A 140 20.75 11.43 0.45
CA THR A 140 19.58 12.29 0.24
C THR A 140 18.99 12.85 1.54
N GLY A 141 19.48 12.43 2.71
CA GLY A 141 18.88 12.79 4.00
C GLY A 141 17.55 12.09 4.30
N ALA A 142 17.23 11.00 3.59
CA ALA A 142 16.11 10.11 3.93
C ALA A 142 16.22 9.62 5.38
N MET A 143 15.08 9.59 6.06
CA MET A 143 14.95 9.26 7.49
C MET A 143 14.08 8.02 7.71
N TYR A 144 14.05 7.52 8.95
CA TYR A 144 13.16 6.44 9.40
C TYR A 144 13.24 5.16 8.55
N LYS A 145 12.10 4.59 8.14
CA LYS A 145 12.04 3.35 7.33
C LYS A 145 12.86 3.47 6.04
N SER A 146 12.81 4.63 5.37
CA SER A 146 13.56 4.85 4.13
C SER A 146 15.07 4.81 4.34
N ARG A 147 15.56 5.34 5.47
CA ARG A 147 16.97 5.23 5.88
C ARG A 147 17.38 3.77 6.09
N ALA A 148 16.56 3.00 6.80
CA ALA A 148 16.83 1.60 7.07
C ALA A 148 16.87 0.77 5.77
N LEU A 149 15.89 0.99 4.89
CA LEU A 149 15.81 0.35 3.58
C LEU A 149 17.01 0.69 2.69
N GLN A 150 17.45 1.94 2.68
CA GLN A 150 18.63 2.36 1.94
C GLN A 150 19.89 1.67 2.46
N TYR A 151 20.07 1.59 3.79
CA TYR A 151 21.19 0.87 4.38
C TYR A 151 21.19 -0.61 3.97
N ALA A 152 20.04 -1.28 4.06
CA ALA A 152 19.91 -2.67 3.67
C ALA A 152 20.15 -2.89 2.17
N LEU A 153 19.80 -1.92 1.32
CA LEU A 153 20.13 -1.96 -0.11
C LEU A 153 21.64 -1.89 -0.35
N GLU A 154 22.37 -1.12 0.45
CA GLU A 154 23.82 -0.94 0.33
C GLU A 154 24.63 -2.10 0.92
N THR A 155 24.09 -2.79 1.94
CA THR A 155 24.83 -3.84 2.67
C THR A 155 24.45 -5.26 2.31
N THR A 156 23.21 -5.50 1.87
CA THR A 156 22.74 -6.85 1.59
C THR A 156 23.20 -7.30 0.21
N SER A 157 23.94 -8.41 0.17
CA SER A 157 24.36 -9.03 -1.08
C SER A 157 23.23 -9.90 -1.64
N LEU A 158 22.53 -9.40 -2.66
CA LEU A 158 21.54 -10.13 -3.45
C LEU A 158 22.03 -10.27 -4.88
N ASN A 159 21.60 -11.32 -5.59
CA ASN A 159 21.89 -11.45 -7.02
C ASN A 159 21.00 -10.49 -7.81
N GLU A 160 21.44 -10.09 -9.01
CA GLU A 160 20.67 -9.20 -9.89
C GLU A 160 19.30 -9.78 -10.29
N SER A 161 19.15 -11.11 -10.27
CA SER A 161 17.90 -11.80 -10.56
C SER A 161 16.95 -11.92 -9.36
N ASP A 162 17.41 -11.58 -8.15
CA ASP A 162 16.64 -11.80 -6.93
C ASP A 162 15.61 -10.68 -6.72
N TRP A 163 14.47 -11.06 -6.16
CA TRP A 163 13.35 -10.16 -5.92
C TRP A 163 13.25 -9.79 -4.45
N ILE A 164 12.96 -8.52 -4.16
CA ILE A 164 12.75 -8.05 -2.79
C ILE A 164 11.25 -7.85 -2.54
N VAL A 165 10.74 -8.51 -1.50
CA VAL A 165 9.37 -8.34 -1.00
C VAL A 165 9.44 -7.55 0.29
N HIS A 166 9.02 -6.28 0.24
CA HIS A 166 9.00 -5.40 1.41
C HIS A 166 7.75 -5.65 2.25
N LEU A 167 7.94 -5.89 3.54
CA LEU A 167 6.89 -6.09 4.53
C LEU A 167 7.09 -5.12 5.71
N ASP A 168 5.97 -4.66 6.26
CA ASP A 168 5.96 -4.01 7.57
C ASP A 168 6.07 -5.08 8.69
N GLU A 169 6.47 -4.66 9.88
CA GLU A 169 6.80 -5.56 11.01
C GLU A 169 5.62 -6.41 11.50
N GLU A 170 4.41 -5.91 11.31
CA GLU A 170 3.14 -6.55 11.65
C GLU A 170 2.57 -7.42 10.51
N THR A 171 3.21 -7.43 9.34
CA THR A 171 2.63 -8.05 8.14
C THR A 171 2.90 -9.56 8.10
N LEU A 172 1.83 -10.33 7.92
CA LEU A 172 1.86 -11.77 7.72
C LEU A 172 1.62 -12.14 6.26
N LEU A 173 2.46 -13.05 5.75
CA LEU A 173 2.29 -13.64 4.43
C LEU A 173 1.19 -14.70 4.45
N THR A 174 0.53 -14.87 3.31
CA THR A 174 -0.42 -15.95 3.07
C THR A 174 0.05 -16.82 1.93
N ASP A 175 -0.42 -18.06 1.88
CA ASP A 175 -0.09 -19.01 0.79
C ASP A 175 -0.43 -18.41 -0.58
N ASN A 176 -1.59 -17.75 -0.67
CA ASN A 176 -2.05 -17.10 -1.89
C ASN A 176 -1.15 -15.94 -2.31
N CYS A 177 -0.64 -15.17 -1.34
CA CYS A 177 0.31 -14.09 -1.59
C CYS A 177 1.59 -14.67 -2.21
N LEU A 178 2.13 -15.73 -1.63
CA LEU A 178 3.35 -16.37 -2.14
C LEU A 178 3.17 -16.97 -3.53
N TYR A 179 2.05 -17.63 -3.83
CA TYR A 179 1.74 -18.08 -5.20
C TYR A 179 1.63 -16.91 -6.17
N GLY A 180 1.01 -15.81 -5.74
CA GLY A 180 0.91 -14.58 -6.53
C GLY A 180 2.29 -13.98 -6.85
N ILE A 181 3.17 -13.88 -5.85
CA ILE A 181 4.54 -13.40 -6.01
C ILE A 181 5.31 -14.33 -6.96
N LEU A 182 5.26 -15.65 -6.75
CA LEU A 182 5.93 -16.61 -7.61
C LEU A 182 5.48 -16.51 -9.07
N ASN A 183 4.18 -16.40 -9.32
CA ASN A 183 3.69 -16.19 -10.68
C ASN A 183 4.18 -14.85 -11.25
N PHE A 184 4.12 -13.77 -10.47
CA PHE A 184 4.55 -12.44 -10.90
C PHE A 184 6.03 -12.38 -11.30
N VAL A 185 6.92 -12.92 -10.46
CA VAL A 185 8.37 -12.87 -10.73
C VAL A 185 8.78 -13.72 -11.94
N ASN A 186 8.04 -14.82 -12.20
CA ASN A 186 8.30 -15.68 -13.35
C ASN A 186 7.64 -15.18 -14.65
N ASP A 187 6.52 -14.46 -14.56
CA ASP A 187 5.86 -13.84 -15.73
C ASP A 187 6.79 -12.77 -16.36
N GLY A 188 7.61 -12.08 -15.56
CA GLY A 188 8.63 -11.14 -16.03
C GLY A 188 8.09 -9.88 -16.73
N GLN A 189 6.80 -9.59 -16.60
CA GLN A 189 6.11 -8.51 -17.32
C GLN A 189 6.28 -7.14 -16.68
N SER A 190 6.70 -7.06 -15.42
CA SER A 190 6.76 -5.82 -14.64
C SER A 190 7.86 -5.90 -13.61
N GLN A 191 8.45 -4.75 -13.28
CA GLN A 191 9.54 -4.62 -12.30
C GLN A 191 9.06 -4.33 -10.87
N ILE A 192 7.79 -3.93 -10.73
CA ILE A 192 7.17 -3.61 -9.45
C ILE A 192 5.77 -4.21 -9.39
N GLY A 193 5.45 -4.80 -8.25
CA GLY A 193 4.14 -5.35 -7.95
C GLY A 193 3.73 -5.00 -6.52
N GLN A 194 2.43 -4.95 -6.27
CA GLN A 194 1.88 -4.78 -4.93
C GLN A 194 0.81 -5.84 -4.70
N GLY A 195 0.94 -6.56 -3.59
CA GLY A 195 -0.08 -7.48 -3.10
C GLY A 195 -1.24 -6.74 -2.41
N LEU A 196 -2.38 -7.40 -2.30
CA LEU A 196 -3.50 -6.88 -1.52
C LEU A 196 -3.16 -6.92 -0.03
N ILE A 197 -3.19 -5.77 0.64
CA ILE A 197 -3.04 -5.69 2.10
C ILE A 197 -4.43 -5.81 2.72
N THR A 198 -4.57 -6.66 3.73
CA THR A 198 -5.83 -6.86 4.46
C THR A 198 -5.60 -6.72 5.95
N TYR A 199 -6.58 -6.15 6.64
CA TYR A 199 -6.54 -5.87 8.07
C TYR A 199 -7.69 -6.59 8.77
N GLY A 200 -7.53 -6.87 10.07
CA GLY A 200 -8.56 -7.53 10.87
C GLY A 200 -8.73 -9.03 10.59
N ASN A 201 -7.70 -9.70 10.06
CA ASN A 201 -7.70 -11.16 9.87
C ASN A 201 -7.55 -11.93 11.19
N GLU A 202 -7.04 -11.27 12.23
CA GLU A 202 -6.98 -11.80 13.59
C GLU A 202 -8.11 -11.20 14.44
N ASN A 203 -7.92 -11.14 15.77
CA ASN A 203 -8.90 -10.57 16.67
C ASN A 203 -9.03 -9.06 16.44
N VAL A 204 -10.23 -8.61 16.08
CA VAL A 204 -10.56 -7.19 15.94
C VAL A 204 -10.64 -6.57 17.33
N VAL A 205 -9.62 -5.78 17.68
CA VAL A 205 -9.55 -5.08 18.97
C VAL A 205 -10.40 -3.81 18.95
N ASN A 206 -10.43 -3.09 17.82
CA ASN A 206 -11.19 -1.85 17.67
C ASN A 206 -11.82 -1.77 16.27
N LEU A 207 -13.15 -1.76 16.24
CA LEU A 207 -13.91 -1.76 15.00
C LEU A 207 -13.72 -0.48 14.17
N VAL A 208 -13.61 0.69 14.82
CA VAL A 208 -13.47 1.97 14.12
C VAL A 208 -12.13 2.04 13.40
N THR A 209 -11.05 1.63 14.05
CA THR A 209 -9.72 1.60 13.42
C THR A 209 -9.67 0.55 12.32
N THR A 210 -10.22 -0.65 12.54
CA THR A 210 -10.26 -1.69 11.48
C THR A 210 -11.10 -1.25 10.28
N LEU A 211 -12.21 -0.54 10.49
CA LEU A 211 -12.99 0.05 9.41
C LEU A 211 -12.19 1.14 8.68
N ALA A 212 -11.44 1.97 9.39
CA ALA A 212 -10.57 2.97 8.76
C ALA A 212 -9.49 2.31 7.89
N ASP A 213 -8.88 1.23 8.38
CA ASP A 213 -7.86 0.47 7.62
C ASP A 213 -8.44 -0.19 6.36
N SER A 214 -9.76 -0.48 6.32
CA SER A 214 -10.42 -1.04 5.14
C SER A 214 -10.39 -0.10 3.91
N ILE A 215 -10.20 1.21 4.12
CA ILE A 215 -10.03 2.18 3.02
C ILE A 215 -8.78 1.83 2.19
N ARG A 216 -7.72 1.33 2.84
CA ARG A 216 -6.51 0.87 2.15
C ARG A 216 -6.83 -0.31 1.23
N VAL A 217 -7.63 -1.27 1.70
CA VAL A 217 -8.06 -2.44 0.92
C VAL A 217 -8.79 -2.00 -0.36
N GLY A 218 -9.71 -1.03 -0.24
CA GLY A 218 -10.41 -0.47 -1.40
C GLY A 218 -9.47 0.23 -2.39
N THR A 219 -8.49 0.98 -1.88
CA THR A 219 -7.49 1.67 -2.69
C THR A 219 -6.59 0.69 -3.45
N ASP A 220 -6.18 -0.40 -2.80
CA ASP A 220 -5.41 -1.48 -3.41
C ASP A 220 -6.20 -2.16 -4.55
N LEU A 221 -7.47 -2.49 -4.30
CA LEU A 221 -8.34 -3.20 -5.26
C LEU A 221 -8.76 -2.34 -6.46
N GLY A 222 -8.94 -1.03 -6.27
CA GLY A 222 -9.31 -0.09 -7.32
C GLY A 222 -8.09 0.56 -7.97
N LEU A 223 -7.59 1.62 -7.33
CA LEU A 223 -6.59 2.53 -7.89
C LEU A 223 -5.27 1.82 -8.21
N LEU A 224 -4.65 1.19 -7.22
CA LEU A 224 -3.30 0.64 -7.38
C LEU A 224 -3.32 -0.57 -8.32
N ARG A 225 -4.34 -1.42 -8.21
CA ARG A 225 -4.56 -2.52 -9.15
C ARG A 225 -4.70 -2.03 -10.58
N PHE A 226 -5.43 -0.93 -10.83
CA PHE A 226 -5.49 -0.33 -12.15
C PHE A 226 -4.12 0.15 -12.62
N CYS A 227 -3.47 1.03 -11.86
CA CYS A 227 -2.17 1.59 -12.20
C CYS A 227 -1.12 0.50 -12.49
N LEU A 228 -1.02 -0.52 -11.65
CA LEU A 228 -0.04 -1.59 -11.83
C LEU A 228 -0.36 -2.52 -13.00
N LYS A 229 -1.64 -2.82 -13.26
CA LYS A 229 -2.02 -3.71 -14.38
C LYS A 229 -2.01 -3.02 -15.75
N THR A 230 -2.26 -1.71 -15.82
CA THR A 230 -2.37 -1.00 -17.10
C THR A 230 -1.16 -0.14 -17.39
N LEU A 231 -0.57 0.49 -16.37
CA LEU A 231 0.52 1.45 -16.51
C LEU A 231 1.87 0.89 -16.03
N HIS A 232 1.86 -0.27 -15.35
CA HIS A 232 3.05 -0.92 -14.77
C HIS A 232 3.85 -0.01 -13.83
N ALA A 233 3.20 1.02 -13.27
CA ALA A 233 3.79 1.99 -12.36
C ALA A 233 2.72 2.56 -11.41
N PRO A 234 3.05 2.81 -10.13
CA PRO A 234 2.11 3.38 -9.17
C PRO A 234 2.12 4.92 -9.25
N LEU A 235 1.33 5.49 -10.16
CA LEU A 235 1.38 6.93 -10.48
C LEU A 235 0.86 7.89 -9.40
N PHE A 236 0.06 7.42 -8.44
CA PHE A 236 -0.67 8.26 -7.50
C PHE A 236 -0.33 7.94 -6.02
N LEU A 237 0.94 7.68 -5.73
CA LEU A 237 1.46 7.45 -4.38
C LEU A 237 1.85 8.75 -3.66
#